data_AF-A0A930HU29-F1
#
_entry.id   AF-A0A930HU29-F1
#
_cell.length_a   1.000
_cell.length_b   1.000
_cell.length_c   1.000
_cell.angle_alpha   90.00
_cell.angle_beta   90.00
_cell.angle_gamma   90.00
#
_symmetry.space_group_name_H-M   'P 1'
#
loop_
_entity.id
_entity.type
_entity.pdbx_description
1 polymer ?
#
loop_
_entity_poly.entity_id
_entity_poly.type
_entity_poly.pdbx_seq_one_letter_code
_entity_poly.pdbx_strand_id
1 'polypeptide(L)'
;MSNIFSKIAQLFSSNKEGQHPQSTEARTSAPQATTSQSVASCSRPSINLTHIDLPTAPSFGTRSLEEVRTAAEAGDAEAQYLLFDYYASGHGEGSDRPTFEWLTKAAEQGYPLALYTSALIQIEEKEGTAVPPQALFYLQASGERGFSDAYLQLYHLYRDGKGVEANEDTAINYLRKAMEAGSGTAYLIVAKGFLPGNGGGPIDYDAAYYYAEQAAHLGCPEAVELIIHLLEENLASGDHTELLRYWRRQLRPTH
;
A
#
# COMPACT_ATOMS: atom_id res chain seq x y z
N MET A 1 13.50 -11.64 -16.77
CA MET A 1 12.43 -11.95 -15.79
C MET A 1 12.74 -13.17 -14.91
N SER A 2 13.29 -14.29 -15.42
CA SER A 2 13.63 -15.50 -14.61
C SER A 2 14.57 -15.27 -13.41
N ASN A 3 15.36 -14.19 -13.38
CA ASN A 3 16.37 -13.95 -12.34
C ASN A 3 15.84 -13.16 -11.12
N ILE A 4 14.79 -12.35 -11.32
CA ILE A 4 14.21 -11.48 -10.28
C ILE A 4 13.49 -12.34 -9.23
N PHE A 5 12.71 -13.33 -9.67
CA PHE A 5 11.95 -14.22 -8.78
C PHE A 5 12.85 -15.10 -7.91
N SER A 6 13.98 -15.60 -8.46
CA SER A 6 14.95 -16.39 -7.70
C SER A 6 15.64 -15.54 -6.63
N LYS A 7 16.02 -14.30 -6.96
CA LYS A 7 16.70 -13.40 -6.03
C LYS A 7 15.76 -12.91 -4.91
N ILE A 8 14.50 -12.60 -5.21
CA ILE A 8 13.50 -12.26 -4.18
C ILE A 8 13.23 -13.47 -3.27
N ALA A 9 13.10 -14.68 -3.82
CA ALA A 9 12.94 -15.87 -3.01
C ALA A 9 14.17 -16.13 -2.11
N GLN A 10 15.38 -15.91 -2.62
CA GLN A 10 16.63 -16.04 -1.84
C GLN A 10 16.75 -14.99 -0.73
N LEU A 11 16.32 -13.74 -0.98
CA LEU A 11 16.29 -12.68 0.03
C LEU A 11 15.54 -13.09 1.29
N PHE A 12 14.36 -13.68 1.12
CA PHE A 12 13.44 -13.92 2.23
C PHE A 12 13.37 -15.40 2.66
N SER A 13 14.13 -16.30 2.01
CA SER A 13 14.28 -17.69 2.48
C SER A 13 15.33 -17.86 3.57
N SER A 14 16.32 -16.96 3.64
CA SER A 14 17.43 -17.03 4.62
C SER A 14 16.99 -16.79 6.07
N ASN A 15 15.80 -16.24 6.29
CA ASN A 15 15.25 -15.99 7.64
C ASN A 15 14.65 -17.26 8.30
N LYS A 16 14.57 -18.38 7.57
CA LYS A 16 13.96 -19.64 8.03
C LYS A 16 14.79 -20.42 9.07
N GLU A 17 16.07 -20.07 9.32
CA GLU A 17 16.91 -20.81 10.27
C GLU A 17 16.73 -20.41 11.74
N GLY A 18 15.93 -19.38 12.06
CA GLY A 18 15.81 -18.83 13.41
C GLY A 18 14.49 -19.08 14.16
N GLN A 19 13.45 -19.63 13.53
CA GLN A 19 12.12 -19.72 14.15
C GLN A 19 11.54 -21.13 14.03
N HIS A 20 11.79 -21.94 15.06
CA HIS A 20 10.98 -23.11 15.37
C HIS A 20 9.72 -22.66 16.12
N PRO A 21 8.50 -22.86 15.60
CA PRO A 21 7.32 -22.83 16.44
C PRO A 21 7.11 -24.24 17.00
N GLN A 22 7.13 -24.36 18.33
CA GLN A 22 6.60 -25.53 19.00
C GLN A 22 5.09 -25.58 18.76
N SER A 23 4.67 -26.66 18.11
CA SER A 23 3.29 -27.08 17.97
C SER A 23 2.67 -27.40 19.32
N THR A 24 1.52 -26.82 19.63
CA THR A 24 0.55 -27.41 20.54
C THR A 24 -0.83 -27.40 19.91
N GLU A 25 -1.31 -28.62 19.67
CA GLU A 25 -2.67 -28.97 19.26
C GLU A 25 -3.69 -28.49 20.29
N ALA A 26 -4.83 -27.97 19.84
CA ALA A 26 -6.07 -28.02 20.60
C ALA A 26 -7.28 -28.12 19.66
N ARG A 27 -8.08 -29.16 19.93
CA ARG A 27 -9.23 -29.63 19.18
C ARG A 27 -10.49 -28.79 19.44
N THR A 28 -11.31 -28.69 18.39
CA THR A 28 -12.79 -28.75 18.34
C THR A 28 -13.63 -27.97 19.36
N SER A 29 -14.47 -27.05 18.86
CA SER A 29 -15.94 -27.25 18.79
C SER A 29 -16.64 -26.04 18.16
N ALA A 30 -17.57 -26.30 17.24
CA ALA A 30 -18.55 -25.33 16.77
C ALA A 30 -19.67 -25.15 17.80
N PRO A 31 -20.39 -24.02 17.80
CA PRO A 31 -21.82 -24.16 17.55
C PRO A 31 -22.47 -23.07 16.69
N GLN A 32 -23.38 -23.59 15.86
CA GLN A 32 -24.63 -23.09 15.26
C GLN A 32 -25.05 -21.62 15.40
N ALA A 33 -25.46 -21.10 14.23
CA ALA A 33 -26.25 -19.90 14.04
C ALA A 33 -27.67 -20.02 14.62
N THR A 34 -28.15 -18.94 15.24
CA THR A 34 -29.56 -18.60 15.30
C THR A 34 -29.76 -17.11 15.06
N THR A 35 -30.61 -16.83 14.08
CA THR A 35 -31.11 -15.55 13.63
C THR A 35 -31.84 -14.77 14.71
N SER A 36 -31.58 -13.47 14.82
CA SER A 36 -32.58 -12.48 15.22
C SER A 36 -32.20 -11.10 14.68
N GLN A 37 -33.10 -10.58 13.84
CA GLN A 37 -33.06 -9.24 13.27
C GLN A 37 -33.07 -8.20 14.39
N SER A 38 -32.15 -7.23 14.31
CA SER A 38 -32.35 -5.90 14.88
C SER A 38 -31.65 -4.93 13.94
N VAL A 39 -32.46 -4.16 13.21
CA VAL A 39 -32.01 -2.98 12.46
C VAL A 39 -31.59 -1.91 13.45
N ALA A 40 -30.40 -2.08 14.03
CA ALA A 40 -29.78 -1.03 14.82
C ALA A 40 -29.30 0.06 13.86
N SER A 41 -29.92 1.24 13.96
CA SER A 41 -29.39 2.45 13.36
C SER A 41 -28.05 2.77 14.05
N CYS A 42 -26.96 2.21 13.55
CA CYS A 42 -25.63 2.63 13.97
C CYS A 42 -25.40 4.03 13.39
N SER A 43 -25.57 5.05 14.24
CA SER A 43 -24.82 6.29 14.06
C SER A 43 -23.35 5.90 14.05
N ARG A 44 -22.73 5.93 12.87
CA ARG A 44 -21.29 5.80 12.74
C ARG A 44 -20.66 6.90 13.62
N PRO A 45 -19.71 6.57 14.52
CA PRO A 45 -18.95 7.61 15.20
C PRO A 45 -18.30 8.50 14.14
N SER A 46 -18.16 9.79 14.43
CA SER A 46 -17.39 10.71 13.58
C SER A 46 -15.96 10.18 13.48
N ILE A 47 -15.67 9.48 12.39
CA ILE A 47 -14.34 8.93 12.13
C ILE A 47 -13.47 10.14 11.83
N ASN A 48 -12.55 10.43 12.74
CA ASN A 48 -11.61 11.50 12.54
C ASN A 48 -10.54 11.03 11.55
N LEU A 49 -10.72 11.39 10.28
CA LEU A 49 -9.83 11.00 9.18
C LEU A 49 -8.43 11.65 9.28
N THR A 50 -8.21 12.59 10.22
CA THR A 50 -6.92 13.30 10.34
C THR A 50 -5.75 12.42 10.72
N HIS A 51 -5.99 11.21 11.23
CA HIS A 51 -4.94 10.27 11.62
C HIS A 51 -4.71 9.15 10.60
N ILE A 52 -5.54 9.07 9.55
CA ILE A 52 -5.41 8.06 8.51
C ILE A 52 -4.66 8.70 7.34
N ASP A 53 -3.48 8.17 7.00
CA ASP A 53 -2.76 8.55 5.79
C ASP A 53 -3.50 8.03 4.54
N LEU A 54 -4.45 8.84 4.07
CA LEU A 54 -5.21 8.58 2.85
C LEU A 54 -4.33 8.78 1.61
N PRO A 55 -4.57 8.03 0.52
CA PRO A 55 -3.82 8.22 -0.70
C PRO A 55 -4.14 9.59 -1.29
N THR A 56 -3.14 10.22 -1.92
CA THR A 56 -3.36 11.50 -2.60
C THR A 56 -4.38 11.32 -3.72
N ALA A 57 -5.50 12.02 -3.62
CA ALA A 57 -6.52 12.00 -4.66
C ALA A 57 -6.01 12.70 -5.94
N PRO A 58 -6.52 12.30 -7.12
CA PRO A 58 -6.28 13.07 -8.34
C PRO A 58 -6.78 14.50 -8.16
N SER A 59 -6.12 15.47 -8.80
CA SER A 59 -6.62 16.85 -8.76
C SER A 59 -7.90 16.97 -9.59
N PHE A 60 -8.71 18.01 -9.33
CA PHE A 60 -9.87 18.32 -10.18
C PHE A 60 -9.45 18.63 -11.64
N GLY A 61 -8.16 18.84 -11.90
CA GLY A 61 -7.64 19.23 -13.21
C GLY A 61 -8.21 20.58 -13.60
N THR A 62 -8.94 20.62 -14.72
CA THR A 62 -9.65 21.81 -15.20
C THR A 62 -11.11 21.87 -14.75
N ARG A 63 -11.62 20.83 -14.08
CA ARG A 63 -13.02 20.79 -13.62
C ARG A 63 -13.21 21.70 -12.42
N SER A 64 -14.31 22.44 -12.42
CA SER A 64 -14.81 23.15 -11.25
C SER A 64 -15.52 22.19 -10.28
N LEU A 65 -15.71 22.61 -9.03
CA LEU A 65 -16.43 21.82 -8.02
C LEU A 65 -17.86 21.48 -8.48
N GLU A 66 -18.55 22.40 -9.15
CA GLU A 66 -19.91 22.17 -9.69
C GLU A 66 -19.92 21.11 -10.80
N GLU A 67 -18.89 21.09 -11.66
CA GLU A 67 -18.74 20.05 -12.69
C GLU A 67 -18.42 18.68 -12.09
N VAL A 68 -17.57 18.64 -11.05
CA VAL A 68 -17.32 17.40 -10.30
C VAL A 68 -18.60 16.94 -9.60
N ARG A 69 -19.39 17.86 -9.03
CA ARG A 69 -20.66 17.52 -8.38
C ARG A 69 -21.67 16.93 -9.34
N THR A 70 -21.90 17.60 -10.47
CA THR A 70 -22.83 17.13 -11.50
C THR A 70 -22.40 15.78 -12.08
N ALA A 71 -21.10 15.55 -12.29
CA ALA A 71 -20.58 14.25 -12.71
C ALA A 71 -20.79 13.16 -11.64
N ALA A 72 -20.55 13.46 -10.37
CA ALA A 72 -20.76 12.52 -9.27
C ALA A 72 -22.23 12.11 -9.12
N GLU A 73 -23.15 13.08 -9.27
CA GLU A 73 -24.60 12.87 -9.30
C GLU A 73 -25.04 12.06 -10.53
N ALA A 74 -24.34 12.20 -11.66
CA ALA A 74 -24.54 11.38 -12.86
C ALA A 74 -23.95 9.96 -12.75
N GLY A 75 -23.25 9.63 -11.66
CA GLY A 75 -22.72 8.30 -11.39
C GLY A 75 -21.23 8.13 -11.66
N ASP A 76 -20.49 9.18 -12.02
CA ASP A 76 -19.05 9.09 -12.30
C ASP A 76 -18.25 8.73 -11.02
N ALA A 77 -17.61 7.54 -11.02
CA ALA A 77 -16.96 7.00 -9.82
C ALA A 77 -15.73 7.80 -9.37
N GLU A 78 -14.99 8.39 -10.32
CA GLU A 78 -13.86 9.27 -10.00
C GLU A 78 -14.38 10.56 -9.34
N ALA A 79 -15.39 11.20 -9.92
CA ALA A 79 -15.99 12.41 -9.39
C ALA A 79 -16.61 12.19 -8.00
N GLN A 80 -17.23 11.03 -7.77
CA GLN A 80 -17.71 10.64 -6.45
C GLN A 80 -16.56 10.55 -5.43
N TYR A 81 -15.43 9.95 -5.81
CA TYR A 81 -14.25 9.93 -4.94
C TYR A 81 -13.65 11.33 -4.71
N LEU A 82 -13.60 12.16 -5.76
CA LEU A 82 -13.12 13.55 -5.67
C LEU A 82 -13.97 14.40 -4.72
N LEU A 83 -15.30 14.23 -4.74
CA LEU A 83 -16.17 14.88 -3.75
C LEU A 83 -15.90 14.37 -2.34
N PHE A 84 -15.73 13.05 -2.17
CA PHE A 84 -15.36 12.48 -0.88
C PHE A 84 -14.08 13.12 -0.35
N ASP A 85 -13.01 13.16 -1.14
CA ASP A 85 -11.71 13.73 -0.76
C ASP A 85 -11.81 15.22 -0.40
N TYR A 86 -12.55 15.99 -1.21
CA TYR A 86 -12.80 17.41 -0.98
C TYR A 86 -13.49 17.67 0.36
N TYR A 87 -14.59 16.95 0.65
CA TYR A 87 -15.31 17.10 1.91
C TYR A 87 -14.56 16.50 3.11
N ALA A 88 -13.88 15.36 2.94
CA ALA A 88 -13.07 14.72 3.97
C ALA A 88 -11.90 15.61 4.41
N SER A 89 -11.34 16.40 3.48
CA SER A 89 -10.30 17.39 3.75
C SER A 89 -10.82 18.67 4.45
N GLY A 90 -12.08 18.70 4.89
CA GLY A 90 -12.68 19.84 5.59
C GLY A 90 -13.05 21.01 4.69
N HIS A 91 -12.94 20.86 3.36
CA HIS A 91 -13.36 21.90 2.42
C HIS A 91 -14.88 21.78 2.20
N GLY A 92 -15.68 22.29 3.13
CA GLY A 92 -17.14 22.38 2.97
C GLY A 92 -17.93 22.36 4.28
N GLU A 93 -19.07 23.05 4.30
CA GLU A 93 -20.06 22.96 5.38
C GLU A 93 -20.93 21.71 5.16
N GLY A 94 -20.41 20.54 5.48
CA GLY A 94 -21.12 19.27 5.31
C GLY A 94 -20.83 18.31 6.46
N SER A 95 -21.88 17.74 7.06
CA SER A 95 -21.75 16.70 8.10
C SER A 95 -21.01 15.46 7.56
N ASP A 96 -20.36 14.67 8.42
CA ASP A 96 -19.58 13.47 8.04
C ASP A 96 -20.35 12.44 7.20
N ARG A 97 -21.68 12.41 7.29
CA ARG A 97 -22.54 11.38 6.70
C ARG A 97 -22.59 11.39 5.16
N PRO A 98 -22.91 12.50 4.47
CA PRO A 98 -22.85 12.59 3.01
C PRO A 98 -21.46 12.34 2.43
N THR A 99 -20.38 12.58 3.19
CA THR A 99 -19.01 12.31 2.75
C THR A 99 -18.78 10.82 2.49
N PHE A 100 -19.12 9.95 3.47
CA PHE A 100 -18.95 8.49 3.30
C PHE A 100 -19.91 7.86 2.28
N GLU A 101 -21.05 8.49 1.99
CA GLU A 101 -21.95 8.02 0.93
C GLU A 101 -21.28 8.09 -0.45
N TRP A 102 -20.54 9.16 -0.73
CA TRP A 102 -19.80 9.30 -1.98
C TRP A 102 -18.68 8.27 -2.12
N LEU A 103 -17.92 8.04 -1.05
CA LEU A 103 -16.91 6.99 -1.02
C LEU A 103 -17.52 5.61 -1.28
N THR A 104 -18.66 5.31 -0.64
CA THR A 104 -19.33 4.02 -0.77
C THR A 104 -19.79 3.79 -2.21
N LYS A 105 -20.42 4.79 -2.84
CA LYS A 105 -20.85 4.70 -4.25
C LYS A 105 -19.66 4.47 -5.19
N ALA A 106 -18.55 5.18 -4.98
CA ALA A 106 -17.35 4.98 -5.79
C ALA A 106 -16.74 3.57 -5.59
N ALA A 107 -16.74 3.07 -4.35
CA ALA A 107 -16.25 1.72 -4.02
C ALA A 107 -17.14 0.61 -4.59
N GLU A 108 -18.46 0.79 -4.59
CA GLU A 108 -19.43 -0.15 -5.21
C GLU A 108 -19.23 -0.27 -6.73
N GLN A 109 -18.82 0.82 -7.37
CA GLN A 109 -18.42 0.83 -8.79
C GLN A 109 -17.01 0.24 -9.02
N GLY A 110 -16.29 -0.08 -7.95
CA GLY A 110 -14.95 -0.63 -8.00
C GLY A 110 -13.87 0.40 -8.33
N TYR A 111 -14.07 1.68 -8.01
CA TYR A 111 -13.02 2.68 -8.20
C TYR A 111 -11.82 2.37 -7.29
N PRO A 112 -10.57 2.23 -7.81
CA PRO A 112 -9.46 1.66 -7.05
C PRO A 112 -9.10 2.44 -5.78
N LEU A 113 -9.06 3.77 -5.86
CA LEU A 113 -8.79 4.62 -4.71
C LEU A 113 -9.93 4.55 -3.68
N ALA A 114 -11.18 4.46 -4.12
CA ALA A 114 -12.31 4.34 -3.20
C ALA A 114 -12.31 3.00 -2.46
N LEU A 115 -11.97 1.90 -3.15
CA LEU A 115 -11.81 0.58 -2.54
C LEU A 115 -10.69 0.60 -1.49
N TYR A 116 -9.52 1.16 -1.85
CA TYR A 116 -8.37 1.27 -0.94
C TYR A 116 -8.70 2.11 0.29
N THR A 117 -9.22 3.32 0.09
CA THR A 117 -9.60 4.24 1.18
C THR A 117 -10.67 3.62 2.08
N SER A 118 -11.67 2.95 1.51
CA SER A 118 -12.67 2.21 2.29
C SER A 118 -12.06 1.09 3.13
N ALA A 119 -11.03 0.42 2.62
CA ALA A 119 -10.33 -0.62 3.36
C ALA A 119 -9.52 -0.03 4.53
N LEU A 120 -8.80 1.07 4.30
CA LEU A 120 -8.04 1.75 5.37
C LEU A 120 -8.96 2.23 6.49
N ILE A 121 -10.08 2.86 6.16
CA ILE A 121 -11.07 3.30 7.16
C ILE A 121 -11.57 2.10 7.97
N GLN A 122 -11.87 0.96 7.32
CA GLN A 122 -12.32 -0.25 8.03
C GLN A 122 -11.24 -0.87 8.93
N ILE A 123 -9.96 -0.77 8.55
CA ILE A 123 -8.84 -1.26 9.37
C ILE A 123 -8.68 -0.38 10.61
N GLU A 124 -8.73 0.94 10.43
CA GLU A 124 -8.57 1.93 11.51
C GLU A 124 -9.74 1.92 12.49
N GLU A 125 -10.99 1.78 11.99
CA GLU A 125 -12.20 1.61 12.83
C GLU A 125 -12.10 0.40 13.78
N LYS A 126 -11.19 -0.55 13.50
CA LYS A 126 -11.00 -1.77 14.28
C LYS A 126 -9.85 -1.67 15.28
N GLU A 127 -9.17 -0.52 15.40
CA GLU A 127 -8.17 -0.19 16.44
C GLU A 127 -7.23 -1.36 16.81
N GLY A 128 -6.60 -1.99 15.81
CA GLY A 128 -5.63 -3.07 16.04
C GLY A 128 -6.22 -4.44 16.41
N THR A 129 -7.53 -4.62 16.26
CA THR A 129 -8.15 -5.96 16.23
C THR A 129 -7.98 -6.64 14.86
N ALA A 130 -8.64 -7.78 14.65
CA ALA A 130 -8.55 -8.50 13.38
C ALA A 130 -9.02 -7.62 12.21
N VAL A 131 -8.24 -7.61 11.12
CA VAL A 131 -8.60 -6.89 9.89
C VAL A 131 -9.90 -7.50 9.35
N PRO A 132 -10.91 -6.69 9.01
CA PRO A 132 -12.14 -7.19 8.41
C PRO A 132 -11.85 -7.94 7.10
N PRO A 133 -12.46 -9.12 6.87
CA PRO A 133 -12.30 -9.83 5.59
C PRO A 133 -12.68 -8.98 4.38
N GLN A 134 -13.66 -8.08 4.55
CA GLN A 134 -14.06 -7.11 3.53
C GLN A 134 -12.97 -6.10 3.19
N ALA A 135 -12.20 -5.64 4.18
CA ALA A 135 -11.07 -4.73 3.95
C ALA A 135 -9.96 -5.42 3.15
N LEU A 136 -9.63 -6.68 3.48
CA LEU A 136 -8.67 -7.47 2.70
C LEU A 136 -9.14 -7.66 1.25
N PHE A 137 -10.42 -7.95 1.06
CA PHE A 137 -11.03 -8.07 -0.27
C PHE A 137 -10.94 -6.75 -1.05
N TYR A 138 -11.22 -5.62 -0.42
CA TYR A 138 -11.13 -4.29 -1.06
C TYR A 138 -9.70 -3.92 -1.43
N LEU A 139 -8.71 -4.19 -0.57
CA LEU A 139 -7.30 -3.99 -0.92
C LEU A 139 -6.91 -4.86 -2.13
N GLN A 140 -7.30 -6.13 -2.14
CA GLN A 140 -6.99 -7.01 -3.28
C GLN A 140 -7.64 -6.50 -4.56
N ALA A 141 -8.93 -6.16 -4.52
CA ALA A 141 -9.68 -5.67 -5.67
C ALA A 141 -9.18 -4.32 -6.20
N SER A 142 -8.66 -3.47 -5.30
CA SER A 142 -8.01 -2.20 -5.65
C SER A 142 -6.70 -2.43 -6.40
N GLY A 143 -5.85 -3.34 -5.89
CA GLY A 143 -4.60 -3.73 -6.54
C GLY A 143 -4.82 -4.38 -7.91
N GLU A 144 -5.84 -5.23 -8.04
CA GLU A 144 -6.21 -5.86 -9.33
C GLU A 144 -6.62 -4.85 -10.40
N ARG A 145 -7.04 -3.66 -9.98
CA ARG A 145 -7.40 -2.54 -10.86
C ARG A 145 -6.27 -1.52 -11.03
N GLY A 146 -5.05 -1.89 -10.65
CA GLY A 146 -3.84 -1.13 -10.91
C GLY A 146 -3.41 -0.18 -9.80
N PHE A 147 -4.10 -0.16 -8.65
CA PHE A 147 -3.64 0.64 -7.51
C PHE A 147 -2.60 -0.14 -6.69
N SER A 148 -1.34 -0.01 -7.07
CA SER A 148 -0.24 -0.83 -6.54
C SER A 148 -0.03 -0.71 -5.03
N ASP A 149 -0.37 0.43 -4.43
CA ASP A 149 -0.22 0.66 -3.00
C ASP A 149 -1.17 -0.22 -2.16
N ALA A 150 -2.27 -0.69 -2.76
CA ALA A 150 -3.13 -1.68 -2.11
C ALA A 150 -2.42 -3.01 -1.88
N TYR A 151 -1.58 -3.45 -2.84
CA TYR A 151 -0.75 -4.63 -2.65
C TYR A 151 0.38 -4.40 -1.64
N LEU A 152 0.92 -3.17 -1.54
CA LEU A 152 1.86 -2.84 -0.49
C LEU A 152 1.24 -2.90 0.90
N GLN A 153 0.01 -2.41 1.06
CA GLN A 153 -0.68 -2.54 2.34
C GLN A 153 -0.90 -4.01 2.71
N LEU A 154 -1.31 -4.85 1.76
CA LEU A 154 -1.42 -6.29 2.01
C LEU A 154 -0.06 -6.91 2.40
N TYR A 155 1.03 -6.51 1.75
CA TYR A 155 2.37 -6.92 2.15
C TYR A 155 2.67 -6.54 3.61
N HIS A 156 2.40 -5.29 4.01
CA HIS A 156 2.64 -4.85 5.39
C HIS A 156 1.78 -5.58 6.42
N LEU A 157 0.49 -5.82 6.12
CA LEU A 157 -0.41 -6.55 7.01
C LEU A 157 0.09 -7.99 7.27
N TYR A 158 0.44 -8.72 6.21
CA TYR A 158 0.94 -10.10 6.33
C TYR A 158 2.37 -10.20 6.86
N ARG A 159 3.22 -9.21 6.58
CA ARG A 159 4.59 -9.17 7.12
C ARG A 159 4.60 -8.89 8.62
N ASP A 160 3.83 -7.89 9.05
CA ASP A 160 3.84 -7.42 10.45
C ASP A 160 2.86 -8.22 11.34
N GLY A 161 1.96 -9.01 10.74
CA GLY A 161 0.90 -9.71 11.47
C GLY A 161 -0.14 -8.76 12.08
N LYS A 162 -0.34 -7.59 11.48
CA LYS A 162 -1.25 -6.56 12.00
C LYS A 162 -2.69 -6.93 11.66
N GLY A 163 -3.39 -7.54 12.63
CA GLY A 163 -4.78 -7.96 12.50
C GLY A 163 -5.01 -9.14 11.53
N VAL A 164 -3.94 -9.73 10.99
CA VAL A 164 -3.93 -11.02 10.28
C VAL A 164 -2.79 -11.86 10.81
N GLU A 165 -2.86 -13.18 10.66
CA GLU A 165 -1.72 -14.04 10.99
C GLU A 165 -0.53 -13.72 10.09
N ALA A 166 0.63 -13.48 10.69
CA ALA A 166 1.85 -13.17 9.95
C ALA A 166 2.21 -14.34 9.02
N ASN A 167 2.41 -14.03 7.75
CA ASN A 167 2.74 -15.03 6.73
C ASN A 167 3.69 -14.41 5.71
N GLU A 168 4.97 -14.72 5.86
CA GLU A 168 6.04 -14.16 5.03
C GLU A 168 5.89 -14.55 3.55
N ASP A 169 5.55 -15.80 3.25
CA ASP A 169 5.34 -16.26 1.86
C ASP A 169 4.20 -15.49 1.18
N THR A 170 3.12 -15.22 1.92
CA THR A 170 1.97 -14.43 1.44
C THR A 170 2.35 -12.96 1.28
N ALA A 171 3.10 -12.39 2.23
CA ALA A 171 3.60 -11.04 2.14
C ALA A 171 4.47 -10.87 0.88
N ILE A 172 5.44 -11.74 0.65
CA ILE A 172 6.32 -11.70 -0.54
C ILE A 172 5.51 -11.81 -1.84
N ASN A 173 4.46 -12.63 -1.85
CA ASN A 173 3.58 -12.72 -3.01
C ASN A 173 2.88 -11.38 -3.30
N TYR A 174 2.42 -10.66 -2.27
CA TYR A 174 1.85 -9.32 -2.47
C TYR A 174 2.90 -8.28 -2.83
N LEU A 175 4.11 -8.35 -2.25
CA LEU A 175 5.23 -7.49 -2.65
C LEU A 175 5.55 -7.66 -4.14
N ARG A 176 5.54 -8.90 -4.64
CA ARG A 176 5.69 -9.20 -6.07
C ARG A 176 4.57 -8.58 -6.90
N LYS A 177 3.31 -8.76 -6.50
CA LYS A 177 2.17 -8.14 -7.20
C LYS A 177 2.29 -6.61 -7.23
N ALA A 178 2.78 -5.99 -6.15
CA ALA A 178 3.03 -4.54 -6.12
C ALA A 178 4.12 -4.11 -7.12
N MET A 179 5.21 -4.88 -7.26
CA MET A 179 6.24 -4.63 -8.27
C MET A 179 5.72 -4.82 -9.70
N GLU A 180 4.91 -5.85 -9.94
CA GLU A 180 4.28 -6.11 -11.25
C GLU A 180 3.28 -5.00 -11.61
N ALA A 181 2.61 -4.41 -10.62
CA ALA A 181 1.76 -3.25 -10.76
C ALA A 181 2.54 -1.91 -10.88
N GLY A 182 3.88 -1.94 -10.85
CA GLY A 182 4.70 -0.75 -11.05
C GLY A 182 4.94 0.11 -9.80
N SER A 183 4.79 -0.42 -8.59
CA SER A 183 5.09 0.34 -7.37
C SER A 183 6.60 0.53 -7.17
N GLY A 184 7.08 1.78 -7.30
CA GLY A 184 8.47 2.13 -6.99
C GLY A 184 8.85 1.81 -5.54
N THR A 185 7.94 2.01 -4.60
CA THR A 185 8.14 1.66 -3.18
C THR A 185 8.33 0.15 -2.99
N ALA A 186 7.64 -0.70 -3.75
CA ALA A 186 7.86 -2.15 -3.72
C ALA A 186 9.28 -2.53 -4.19
N TYR A 187 9.75 -1.92 -5.27
CA TYR A 187 11.14 -2.08 -5.73
C TYR A 187 12.14 -1.60 -4.68
N LEU A 188 11.86 -0.49 -3.99
CA LEU A 188 12.72 0.02 -2.93
C LEU A 188 12.79 -0.91 -1.72
N ILE A 189 11.68 -1.54 -1.32
CA ILE A 189 11.65 -2.54 -0.25
C ILE A 189 12.58 -3.71 -0.59
N VAL A 190 12.53 -4.19 -1.83
CA VAL A 190 13.43 -5.27 -2.31
C VAL A 190 14.88 -4.81 -2.34
N ALA A 191 15.15 -3.59 -2.83
CA ALA A 191 16.49 -3.02 -2.85
C ALA A 191 17.11 -2.96 -1.45
N LYS A 192 16.35 -2.44 -0.47
CA LYS A 192 16.78 -2.37 0.94
C LYS A 192 16.98 -3.76 1.55
N GLY A 193 16.25 -4.79 1.10
CA GLY A 193 16.42 -6.17 1.56
C GLY A 193 17.81 -6.77 1.29
N PHE A 194 18.54 -6.26 0.28
CA PHE A 194 19.93 -6.66 -0.01
C PHE A 194 20.98 -5.87 0.79
N LEU A 195 20.56 -4.96 1.66
CA LEU A 195 21.45 -4.19 2.51
C LEU A 195 21.63 -4.87 3.87
N PRO A 196 22.76 -4.64 4.56
CA PRO A 196 22.95 -5.15 5.91
C PRO A 196 21.85 -4.67 6.86
N GLY A 197 21.34 -5.57 7.70
CA GLY A 197 20.41 -5.24 8.79
C GLY A 197 18.92 -5.13 8.43
N ASN A 198 18.54 -5.35 7.17
CA ASN A 198 17.19 -5.01 6.69
C ASN A 198 16.30 -6.21 6.29
N GLY A 199 16.57 -7.42 6.82
CA GLY A 199 15.73 -8.59 6.56
C GLY A 199 16.44 -9.96 6.52
N GLY A 200 17.71 -10.04 6.93
CA GLY A 200 18.44 -11.33 7.02
C GLY A 200 18.81 -11.99 5.68
N GLY A 201 18.49 -11.34 4.55
CA GLY A 201 18.88 -11.79 3.21
C GLY A 201 20.38 -11.64 2.94
N PRO A 202 20.89 -12.29 1.86
CA PRO A 202 22.27 -12.10 1.44
C PRO A 202 22.52 -10.64 1.04
N ILE A 203 23.65 -10.11 1.47
CA ILE A 203 24.10 -8.77 1.08
C ILE A 203 24.54 -8.82 -0.39
N ASP A 204 23.91 -8.01 -1.24
CA ASP A 204 24.23 -7.89 -2.68
C ASP A 204 23.99 -6.43 -3.11
N TYR A 205 25.02 -5.61 -3.02
CA TYR A 205 24.93 -4.18 -3.34
C TYR A 205 24.64 -3.90 -4.82
N ASP A 206 25.05 -4.77 -5.73
CA ASP A 206 24.73 -4.65 -7.15
C ASP A 206 23.25 -4.92 -7.41
N ALA A 207 22.66 -5.92 -6.73
CA ALA A 207 21.22 -6.13 -6.75
C ALA A 207 20.46 -4.97 -6.08
N ALA A 208 20.96 -4.47 -4.94
CA ALA A 208 20.38 -3.32 -4.26
C ALA A 208 20.32 -2.10 -5.19
N TYR A 209 21.42 -1.80 -5.89
CA TYR A 209 21.49 -0.74 -6.89
C TYR A 209 20.49 -0.97 -8.02
N TYR A 210 20.46 -2.17 -8.60
CA TYR A 210 19.57 -2.50 -9.71
C TYR A 210 18.09 -2.25 -9.36
N TYR A 211 17.63 -2.72 -8.21
CA TYR A 211 16.24 -2.51 -7.80
C TYR A 211 15.96 -1.06 -7.40
N ALA A 212 16.93 -0.37 -6.79
CA ALA A 212 16.79 1.05 -6.46
C ALA A 212 16.70 1.90 -7.73
N GLU A 213 17.45 1.58 -8.79
CA GLU A 213 17.34 2.24 -10.09
C GLU A 213 15.93 2.08 -10.69
N GLN A 214 15.36 0.88 -10.67
CA GLN A 214 13.98 0.66 -11.11
C GLN A 214 12.98 1.48 -10.29
N ALA A 215 13.14 1.52 -8.96
CA ALA A 215 12.31 2.34 -8.08
C ALA A 215 12.41 3.83 -8.40
N ALA A 216 13.62 4.33 -8.68
CA ALA A 216 13.86 5.72 -9.05
C ALA A 216 13.20 6.08 -10.39
N HIS A 217 13.26 5.19 -11.39
CA HIS A 217 12.55 5.38 -12.66
C HIS A 217 11.02 5.41 -12.51
N LEU A 218 10.50 4.72 -11.49
CA LEU A 218 9.08 4.77 -11.11
C LEU A 218 8.75 5.98 -10.21
N GLY A 219 9.67 6.93 -10.07
CA GLY A 219 9.43 8.19 -9.36
C GLY A 219 9.59 8.11 -7.83
N CYS A 220 10.23 7.07 -7.29
CA CYS A 220 10.49 6.96 -5.86
C CYS A 220 11.73 7.81 -5.47
N PRO A 221 11.58 8.93 -4.74
CA PRO A 221 12.70 9.82 -4.44
C PRO A 221 13.69 9.18 -3.45
N GLU A 222 13.18 8.43 -2.49
CA GLU A 222 13.98 7.65 -1.52
C GLU A 222 14.93 6.66 -2.19
N ALA A 223 14.56 6.18 -3.38
CA ALA A 223 15.42 5.29 -4.16
C ALA A 223 16.64 6.03 -4.73
N VAL A 224 16.49 7.30 -5.13
CA VAL A 224 17.62 8.14 -5.59
C VAL A 224 18.61 8.38 -4.45
N GLU A 225 18.11 8.63 -3.24
CA GLU A 225 18.96 8.77 -2.05
C GLU A 225 19.73 7.49 -1.76
N LEU A 226 19.06 6.33 -1.81
CA LEU A 226 19.70 5.04 -1.63
C LEU A 226 20.79 4.79 -2.69
N ILE A 227 20.50 5.10 -3.96
CA ILE A 227 21.50 4.99 -5.03
C ILE A 227 22.72 5.83 -4.71
N ILE A 228 22.54 7.10 -4.35
CA ILE A 228 23.66 7.99 -4.03
C ILE A 228 24.49 7.45 -2.89
N HIS A 229 23.85 6.98 -1.81
CA HIS A 229 24.57 6.37 -0.69
C HIS A 229 25.42 5.16 -1.14
N LEU A 230 24.85 4.26 -1.94
CA LEU A 230 25.58 3.10 -2.48
C LEU A 230 26.79 3.50 -3.35
N LEU A 231 26.65 4.57 -4.14
CA LEU A 231 27.71 5.06 -5.01
C LEU A 231 28.79 5.83 -4.25
N GLU A 232 28.43 6.62 -3.23
CA GLU A 232 29.36 7.40 -2.41
C GLU A 232 30.25 6.51 -1.55
N GLU A 233 29.68 5.47 -0.97
CA GLU A 233 30.40 4.48 -0.16
C GLU A 233 31.14 3.44 -1.02
N ASN A 234 31.06 3.57 -2.37
CA ASN A 234 31.68 2.65 -3.33
C ASN A 234 31.30 1.17 -3.08
N LEU A 235 30.04 0.94 -2.71
CA LEU A 235 29.52 -0.39 -2.34
C LEU A 235 29.08 -1.19 -3.57
N ALA A 236 28.60 -0.51 -4.61
CA ALA A 236 28.29 -1.12 -5.90
C ALA A 236 29.56 -1.29 -6.75
N SER A 237 29.60 -2.26 -7.65
CA SER A 237 30.74 -2.51 -8.52
C SER A 237 30.83 -1.49 -9.67
N GLY A 238 32.04 -1.03 -10.02
CA GLY A 238 32.29 -0.14 -11.16
C GLY A 238 32.75 1.28 -10.81
N ASP A 239 33.03 2.11 -11.83
CA ASP A 239 33.31 3.54 -11.65
C ASP A 239 32.00 4.33 -11.69
N HIS A 240 31.66 4.93 -10.55
CA HIS A 240 30.38 5.59 -10.33
C HIS A 240 30.44 7.10 -10.45
N THR A 241 31.58 7.67 -10.87
CA THR A 241 31.79 9.12 -10.87
C THR A 241 30.74 9.88 -11.69
N GLU A 242 30.45 9.40 -12.91
CA GLU A 242 29.43 10.01 -13.78
C GLU A 242 28.00 9.66 -13.36
N LEU A 243 27.78 8.45 -12.84
CA LEU A 243 26.47 8.02 -12.33
C LEU A 243 26.05 8.84 -11.11
N LEU A 244 26.98 9.08 -10.18
CA LEU A 244 26.75 9.91 -9.00
C LEU A 244 26.39 11.35 -9.39
N ARG A 245 27.06 11.92 -10.41
CA ARG A 245 26.71 13.24 -10.96
C ARG A 245 25.32 13.25 -11.59
N TYR A 246 24.94 12.18 -12.27
CA TYR A 246 23.61 12.02 -12.84
C TYR A 246 22.53 12.01 -11.75
N TRP A 247 22.64 11.12 -10.77
CA TRP A 247 21.64 10.97 -9.70
C TRP A 247 21.55 12.20 -8.77
N ARG A 248 22.68 12.86 -8.48
CA ARG A 248 22.67 14.14 -7.73
C ARG A 248 21.96 15.27 -8.45
N ARG A 249 21.83 15.23 -9.79
CA ARG A 249 21.02 16.21 -10.52
C ARG A 249 19.52 15.96 -10.35
N GLN A 250 19.11 14.71 -10.22
CA GLN A 250 17.69 14.32 -10.06
C GLN A 250 17.10 14.75 -8.70
N LEU A 251 17.92 14.90 -7.66
CA LEU A 251 17.49 15.40 -6.35
C LEU A 251 17.33 16.93 -6.28
N ARG A 252 17.91 17.68 -7.23
CA ARG A 252 17.77 19.14 -7.20
C ARG A 252 16.37 19.49 -7.69
N PRO A 253 15.52 20.16 -6.88
CA PRO A 253 14.29 20.70 -7.41
C PRO A 253 14.66 21.66 -8.54
N THR A 254 14.11 21.42 -9.72
CA THR A 254 14.17 22.39 -10.82
C THR A 254 13.35 23.60 -10.36
N HIS A 255 14.06 24.63 -9.91
CA HIS A 255 13.48 25.94 -9.57
C HIS A 255 12.87 26.62 -10.79
#